data_AF-A0A7S0R989-F1
#
_entry.id   AF-A0A7S0R989-F1
#
_cell.length_a   1.000
_cell.length_b   1.000
_cell.length_c   1.000
_cell.angle_alpha   90.00
_cell.angle_beta   90.00
_cell.angle_gamma   90.00
#
_symmetry.space_group_name_H-M   'P 1'
#
loop_
_entity.id
_entity.type
_entity.pdbx_description
1 polymer ?
#
loop_
_entity_poly.entity_id
_entity_poly.type
_entity_poly.pdbx_seq_one_letter_code
_entity_poly.pdbx_strand_id
1 'polypeptide(L)'
;SGGRGVGGRGSSSYSSSRDYGSTSSSSRGGGRGYGRGDGSRPSRPAGKPAGAGAAPPASGAAVETFTTAHARLLQAQQNGTVISKEGWEKLLNLVERPQDADAALALLRGDAAVRDAQEWDWGAEGYGQTVLQLVAAAGRAGVPEVAEQLVDLAPELRLNTGSKDFVSNMIRKLSGAGANLKSLERLYALEFKLRGQNTHMGAHELSRVYRRAENAEGVQRLVKQAEEGTAVIKPDLLDDLEEWLAKRGL
;
A
#
# COMPACT_ATOMS: atom_id res chain seq x y z
N SER A 1 -40.52 -25.04 48.89
CA SER A 1 -40.50 -25.97 47.73
C SER A 1 -40.62 -25.17 46.46
N GLY A 2 -39.61 -25.22 45.57
CA GLY A 2 -39.49 -24.42 44.35
C GLY A 2 -38.16 -23.66 44.32
N GLY A 3 -37.35 -23.63 43.26
CA GLY A 3 -37.46 -24.23 41.94
C GLY A 3 -36.10 -24.19 41.21
N ARG A 4 -35.81 -25.29 40.51
CA ARG A 4 -35.11 -25.45 39.22
C ARG A 4 -33.97 -24.48 38.87
N GLY A 5 -32.74 -24.99 38.96
CA GLY A 5 -31.62 -24.56 38.14
C GLY A 5 -31.47 -25.48 36.92
N VAL A 6 -31.37 -24.90 35.72
CA VAL A 6 -30.72 -25.48 34.54
C VAL A 6 -30.27 -24.30 33.66
N GLY A 7 -28.97 -24.04 33.58
CA GLY A 7 -28.36 -23.10 32.64
C GLY A 7 -27.44 -23.88 31.69
N GLY A 8 -27.94 -24.14 30.48
CA GLY A 8 -27.25 -24.89 29.44
C GLY A 8 -26.08 -24.11 28.85
N ARG A 9 -24.98 -24.85 28.62
CA ARG A 9 -23.84 -24.42 27.80
C ARG A 9 -24.20 -24.65 26.33
N GLY A 10 -24.21 -23.58 25.54
CA GLY A 10 -24.28 -23.63 24.07
C GLY A 10 -22.92 -23.27 23.49
N SER A 11 -22.25 -24.24 22.89
CA SER A 11 -20.93 -24.12 22.29
C SER A 11 -21.01 -23.73 20.81
N SER A 12 -20.05 -22.89 20.41
CA SER A 12 -19.40 -22.69 19.11
C SER A 12 -20.12 -23.10 17.82
N SER A 13 -20.43 -22.08 17.02
CA SER A 13 -20.45 -22.16 15.55
C SER A 13 -19.04 -21.89 15.00
N TYR A 14 -18.44 -22.90 14.37
CA TYR A 14 -17.29 -22.74 13.46
C TYR A 14 -17.78 -23.20 12.09
N SER A 15 -17.75 -22.31 11.09
CA SER A 15 -18.04 -22.67 9.70
C SER A 15 -16.85 -22.31 8.82
N SER A 16 -16.51 -23.33 8.04
CA SER A 16 -15.28 -23.58 7.30
C SER A 16 -15.16 -22.75 6.02
N SER A 17 -13.92 -22.32 5.78
CA SER A 17 -13.14 -22.29 4.53
C SER A 17 -13.87 -22.18 3.19
N ARG A 18 -13.47 -21.18 2.39
CA ARG A 18 -13.50 -21.24 0.92
C ARG A 18 -12.13 -20.88 0.35
N ASP A 19 -11.48 -21.90 -0.17
CA ASP A 19 -10.41 -21.85 -1.16
C ASP A 19 -10.94 -21.23 -2.46
N TYR A 20 -10.14 -20.37 -3.10
CA TYR A 20 -10.27 -20.09 -4.52
C TYR A 20 -9.01 -20.54 -5.24
N GLY A 21 -9.19 -21.58 -6.04
CA GLY A 21 -8.17 -22.26 -6.79
C GLY A 21 -7.74 -21.54 -8.07
N SER A 22 -6.55 -21.97 -8.49
CA SER A 22 -5.90 -21.77 -9.77
C SER A 22 -6.77 -22.16 -10.97
N THR A 23 -6.69 -21.37 -12.04
CA THR A 23 -7.03 -21.82 -13.39
C THR A 23 -5.83 -21.72 -14.31
N SER A 24 -5.24 -22.87 -14.61
CA SER A 24 -4.48 -23.14 -15.82
C SER A 24 -5.45 -23.60 -16.92
N SER A 25 -5.22 -23.17 -18.16
CA SER A 25 -5.84 -23.74 -19.36
C SER A 25 -4.93 -23.53 -20.56
N SER A 26 -4.77 -24.61 -21.31
CA SER A 26 -3.69 -24.89 -22.22
C SER A 26 -4.00 -24.54 -23.68
N SER A 27 -2.93 -24.55 -24.48
CA SER A 27 -2.79 -25.22 -25.79
C SER A 27 -3.41 -24.64 -27.06
N ARG A 28 -2.52 -24.32 -28.02
CA ARG A 28 -2.38 -24.85 -29.41
C ARG A 28 -1.34 -23.96 -30.11
N GLY A 29 -0.34 -24.40 -30.88
CA GLY A 29 -0.03 -25.68 -31.50
C GLY A 29 0.48 -25.42 -32.93
N GLY A 30 1.73 -25.80 -33.23
CA GLY A 30 2.33 -25.95 -34.58
C GLY A 30 2.71 -24.63 -35.30
N GLY A 31 3.76 -24.52 -36.11
CA GLY A 31 4.75 -25.46 -36.63
C GLY A 31 5.43 -24.82 -37.87
N ARG A 32 6.77 -24.67 -37.80
CA ARG A 32 7.83 -24.56 -38.84
C ARG A 32 7.56 -23.93 -40.21
N GLY A 33 8.50 -23.08 -40.65
CA GLY A 33 8.82 -22.84 -42.06
C GLY A 33 10.03 -21.92 -42.25
N TYR A 34 11.14 -22.45 -42.77
CA TYR A 34 12.33 -21.69 -43.22
C TYR A 34 12.17 -21.29 -44.69
N GLY A 35 12.67 -20.12 -45.09
CA GLY A 35 12.81 -19.75 -46.50
C GLY A 35 13.50 -18.41 -46.71
N ARG A 36 14.75 -18.44 -47.20
CA ARG A 36 15.46 -17.29 -47.80
C ARG A 36 14.87 -16.96 -49.18
N GLY A 37 14.95 -15.70 -49.62
CA GLY A 37 14.73 -15.35 -51.02
C GLY A 37 14.77 -13.84 -51.27
N ASP A 38 15.83 -13.42 -51.94
CA ASP A 38 16.17 -12.07 -52.42
C ASP A 38 15.25 -11.59 -53.56
N GLY A 39 15.23 -10.28 -53.82
CA GLY A 39 14.95 -9.77 -55.16
C GLY A 39 13.80 -8.76 -55.30
N SER A 40 14.21 -7.54 -55.67
CA SER A 40 13.55 -6.68 -56.67
C SER A 40 12.49 -5.68 -56.21
N ARG A 41 12.94 -4.42 -56.15
CA ARG A 41 12.17 -3.17 -56.38
C ARG A 41 11.25 -3.30 -57.60
N PRO A 42 10.12 -2.57 -57.59
CA PRO A 42 10.00 -1.54 -58.60
C PRO A 42 9.41 -0.20 -58.10
N SER A 43 10.02 0.86 -58.62
CA SER A 43 9.42 2.06 -59.21
C SER A 43 8.29 2.81 -58.51
N ARG A 44 8.64 4.05 -58.15
CA ARG A 44 7.79 5.22 -57.92
C ARG A 44 6.86 5.49 -59.13
N PRO A 45 5.69 6.09 -58.91
CA PRO A 45 5.30 7.21 -59.75
C PRO A 45 4.97 8.48 -58.94
N ALA A 46 5.17 9.61 -59.60
CA ALA A 46 4.92 10.96 -59.10
C ALA A 46 3.45 11.38 -59.32
N GLY A 47 2.94 12.25 -58.44
CA GLY A 47 1.67 12.96 -58.63
C GLY A 47 1.24 13.74 -57.38
N LYS A 48 1.48 15.06 -57.36
CA LYS A 48 0.82 16.08 -56.48
C LYS A 48 -0.60 16.38 -57.06
N PRO A 49 -1.58 17.00 -56.34
CA PRO A 49 -1.40 18.17 -55.47
C PRO A 49 -2.32 18.31 -54.22
N ALA A 50 -1.91 19.28 -53.39
CA ALA A 50 -2.67 20.17 -52.49
C ALA A 50 -4.04 19.76 -51.91
N GLY A 51 -4.14 19.81 -50.57
CA GLY A 51 -5.41 20.03 -49.87
C GLY A 51 -5.37 19.62 -48.41
N ALA A 52 -5.88 20.50 -47.54
CA ALA A 52 -6.06 20.38 -46.09
C ALA A 52 -4.77 20.60 -45.27
N GLY A 53 -4.64 21.83 -44.77
CA GLY A 53 -3.82 22.12 -43.60
C GLY A 53 -4.18 21.13 -42.51
N ALA A 54 -3.21 20.31 -42.11
CA ALA A 54 -3.29 19.56 -40.88
C ALA A 54 -3.60 20.58 -39.78
N ALA A 55 -4.76 20.42 -39.14
CA ALA A 55 -5.05 21.11 -37.91
C ALA A 55 -3.83 20.94 -36.99
N PRO A 56 -3.35 22.01 -36.33
CA PRO A 56 -2.31 21.85 -35.34
C PRO A 56 -2.76 20.78 -34.34
N PRO A 57 -1.86 19.88 -33.87
CA PRO A 57 -2.23 18.89 -32.87
C PRO A 57 -2.94 19.64 -31.74
N ALA A 58 -4.12 19.14 -31.38
CA ALA A 58 -4.94 19.70 -30.32
C ALA A 58 -4.04 20.08 -29.15
N SER A 59 -4.14 21.34 -28.74
CA SER A 59 -3.37 21.97 -27.67
C SER A 59 -3.05 20.97 -26.58
N GLY A 60 -1.77 20.83 -26.24
CA GLY A 60 -1.29 19.95 -25.19
C GLY A 60 -2.20 20.01 -23.98
N ALA A 61 -2.80 18.86 -23.64
CA ALA A 61 -3.48 18.72 -22.37
C ALA A 61 -2.47 19.14 -21.30
N ALA A 62 -2.73 20.27 -20.64
CA ALA A 62 -1.88 20.73 -19.55
C ALA A 62 -1.71 19.56 -18.58
N VAL A 63 -0.47 19.18 -18.30
CA VAL A 63 -0.17 18.11 -17.35
C VAL A 63 -0.84 18.50 -16.03
N GLU A 64 -1.78 17.68 -15.56
CA GLU A 64 -2.50 17.95 -14.31
C GLU A 64 -1.46 18.03 -13.17
N THR A 65 -1.45 19.15 -12.44
CA THR A 65 -0.56 19.34 -11.30
C THR A 65 -1.27 18.96 -10.01
N PHE A 66 -0.50 18.67 -8.94
CA PHE A 66 -1.08 18.42 -7.62
C PHE A 66 -2.04 19.54 -7.20
N THR A 67 -1.63 20.81 -7.33
CA THR A 67 -2.45 21.97 -6.93
C THR A 67 -3.79 22.00 -7.65
N THR A 68 -3.81 21.76 -8.97
CA THR A 68 -5.05 21.77 -9.76
C THR A 68 -5.96 20.58 -9.40
N ALA A 69 -5.40 19.39 -9.26
CA ALA A 69 -6.15 18.19 -8.85
C ALA A 69 -6.73 18.35 -7.44
N HIS A 70 -5.90 18.80 -6.49
CA HIS A 70 -6.27 19.04 -5.10
C HIS A 70 -7.39 20.07 -4.99
N ALA A 71 -7.28 21.22 -5.67
CA ALA A 71 -8.31 22.26 -5.62
C ALA A 71 -9.67 21.74 -6.13
N ARG A 72 -9.68 20.97 -7.22
CA ARG A 72 -10.90 20.35 -7.77
C ARG A 72 -11.52 19.36 -6.78
N LEU A 73 -10.71 18.49 -6.19
CA LEU A 73 -11.20 17.49 -5.22
C LEU A 73 -11.65 18.13 -3.91
N LEU A 74 -10.94 19.16 -3.44
CA LEU A 74 -11.34 19.94 -2.26
C LEU A 74 -12.68 20.63 -2.49
N GLN A 75 -12.90 21.24 -3.66
CA GLN A 75 -14.18 21.85 -3.99
C GLN A 75 -15.31 20.81 -4.02
N ALA A 76 -15.07 19.62 -4.59
CA ALA A 76 -16.04 18.53 -4.58
C ALA A 76 -16.38 18.10 -3.15
N GLN A 77 -15.36 17.92 -2.29
CA GLN A 77 -15.51 17.59 -0.87
C GLN A 77 -16.30 18.67 -0.11
N GLN A 78 -16.02 19.95 -0.34
CA GLN A 78 -16.74 21.08 0.26
C GLN A 78 -18.22 21.15 -0.17
N ASN A 79 -18.53 20.66 -1.37
CA ASN A 79 -19.91 20.51 -1.84
C ASN A 79 -20.58 19.21 -1.36
N GLY A 80 -19.95 18.47 -0.44
CA GLY A 80 -20.47 17.21 0.08
C GLY A 80 -20.38 16.05 -0.92
N THR A 81 -19.48 16.10 -1.91
CA THR A 81 -19.26 14.98 -2.84
C THR A 81 -18.09 14.12 -2.36
N VAL A 82 -18.32 12.81 -2.23
CA VAL A 82 -17.28 11.84 -1.89
C VAL A 82 -16.27 11.70 -3.02
N ILE A 83 -14.99 11.68 -2.68
CA ILE A 83 -13.91 11.51 -3.64
C ILE A 83 -13.84 10.05 -4.08
N SER A 84 -13.89 9.84 -5.39
CA SER A 84 -13.78 8.50 -5.98
C SER A 84 -12.38 7.92 -5.81
N LYS A 85 -12.29 6.58 -5.86
CA LYS A 85 -11.01 5.85 -5.85
C LYS A 85 -10.05 6.37 -6.92
N GLU A 86 -10.52 6.58 -8.14
CA GLU A 86 -9.72 7.11 -9.25
C GLU A 86 -9.21 8.54 -8.96
N GLY A 87 -10.04 9.36 -8.31
CA GLY A 87 -9.65 10.70 -7.87
C GLY A 87 -8.49 10.66 -6.88
N TRP A 88 -8.56 9.77 -5.89
CA TRP A 88 -7.49 9.52 -4.94
C TRP A 88 -6.21 9.01 -5.62
N GLU A 89 -6.32 8.01 -6.49
CA GLU A 89 -5.16 7.45 -7.20
C GLU A 89 -4.45 8.51 -8.06
N LYS A 90 -5.20 9.35 -8.78
CA LYS A 90 -4.64 10.45 -9.56
C LYS A 90 -3.94 11.48 -8.68
N LEU A 91 -4.57 11.91 -7.60
CA LEU A 91 -3.99 12.90 -6.68
C LEU A 91 -2.68 12.39 -6.05
N LEU A 92 -2.67 11.16 -5.54
CA LEU A 92 -1.52 10.60 -4.81
C LEU A 92 -0.33 10.29 -5.72
N ASN A 93 -0.55 10.12 -7.03
CA ASN A 93 0.52 10.03 -8.02
C ASN A 93 1.21 11.39 -8.29
N LEU A 94 0.58 12.50 -7.94
CA LEU A 94 1.11 13.86 -8.11
C LEU A 94 1.79 14.42 -6.86
N VAL A 95 1.79 13.67 -5.75
CA VAL A 95 2.45 14.08 -4.50
C VAL A 95 3.96 13.96 -4.67
N GLU A 96 4.64 15.12 -4.68
CA GLU A 96 6.09 15.21 -4.86
C GLU A 96 6.80 15.88 -3.67
N ARG A 97 6.08 16.71 -2.91
CA ARG A 97 6.66 17.55 -1.84
C ARG A 97 5.97 17.30 -0.50
N PRO A 98 6.66 17.60 0.62
CA PRO A 98 6.08 17.50 1.97
C PRO A 98 4.67 18.07 2.10
N GLN A 99 4.48 19.32 1.66
CA GLN A 99 3.20 20.02 1.73
C GLN A 99 2.09 19.37 0.91
N ASP A 100 2.42 18.62 -0.15
CA ASP A 100 1.43 17.94 -0.98
C ASP A 100 0.88 16.70 -0.23
N ALA A 101 1.74 15.99 0.51
CA ALA A 101 1.32 14.88 1.35
C ALA A 101 0.47 15.35 2.54
N ASP A 102 0.84 16.46 3.18
CA ASP A 102 0.06 17.07 4.26
C ASP A 102 -1.32 17.54 3.78
N ALA A 103 -1.38 18.18 2.60
CA ALA A 103 -2.65 18.58 2.00
C ALA A 103 -3.53 17.37 1.63
N ALA A 104 -2.94 16.30 1.08
CA ALA A 104 -3.65 15.07 0.81
C ALA A 104 -4.19 14.39 2.08
N LEU A 105 -3.44 14.43 3.19
CA LEU A 105 -3.90 13.95 4.49
C LEU A 105 -5.08 14.77 5.02
N ALA A 106 -5.01 16.11 4.94
CA ALA A 106 -6.11 16.98 5.34
C ALA A 106 -7.37 16.72 4.51
N LEU A 107 -7.22 16.55 3.19
CA LEU A 107 -8.31 16.21 2.29
C LEU A 107 -8.93 14.85 2.64
N LEU A 108 -8.12 13.86 3.04
CA LEU A 108 -8.59 12.53 3.42
C LEU A 108 -9.52 12.59 4.65
N ARG A 109 -9.16 13.42 5.64
CA ARG A 109 -10.00 13.68 6.81
C ARG A 109 -11.30 14.38 6.43
N GLY A 110 -11.24 15.36 5.51
CA GLY A 110 -12.41 16.04 4.99
C GLY A 110 -13.37 15.08 4.25
N ASP A 111 -12.83 14.22 3.39
CA ASP A 111 -13.61 13.19 2.68
C ASP A 111 -14.23 12.18 3.66
N ALA A 112 -13.52 11.82 4.74
CA ALA A 112 -14.05 10.94 5.79
C ALA A 112 -15.27 11.54 6.49
N ALA A 113 -15.23 12.83 6.82
CA ALA A 113 -16.35 13.54 7.42
C ALA A 113 -17.56 13.61 6.48
N VAL A 114 -17.33 13.79 5.16
CA VAL A 114 -18.41 13.76 4.16
C VAL A 114 -19.05 12.37 4.08
N ARG A 115 -18.24 11.31 4.09
CA ARG A 115 -18.74 9.92 4.11
C ARG A 115 -19.56 9.62 5.36
N ASP A 116 -19.07 10.03 6.54
CA ASP A 116 -19.81 9.85 7.79
C ASP A 116 -21.15 10.59 7.77
N ALA A 117 -21.20 11.82 7.23
CA ALA A 117 -22.44 12.58 7.07
C ALA A 117 -23.45 11.93 6.11
N GLN A 118 -22.99 11.02 5.23
CA GLN A 118 -23.80 10.27 4.28
C GLN A 118 -24.09 8.84 4.74
N GLU A 119 -23.80 8.51 6.00
CA GLU A 119 -24.02 7.17 6.58
C GLU A 119 -23.31 6.06 5.78
N TRP A 120 -22.09 6.34 5.31
CA TRP A 120 -21.31 5.43 4.48
C TRP A 120 -21.05 4.08 5.13
N ASP A 121 -21.14 2.99 4.35
CA ASP A 121 -20.77 1.65 4.80
C ASP A 121 -19.24 1.45 4.76
N TRP A 122 -18.62 1.75 5.89
CA TRP A 122 -17.18 1.56 6.11
C TRP A 122 -16.72 0.09 6.05
N GLY A 123 -17.63 -0.87 6.22
CA GLY A 123 -17.32 -2.30 6.17
C GLY A 123 -17.05 -2.79 4.74
N ALA A 124 -17.75 -2.22 3.76
CA ALA A 124 -17.60 -2.57 2.35
C ALA A 124 -16.53 -1.73 1.63
N GLU A 125 -16.44 -0.43 1.93
CA GLU A 125 -15.64 0.53 1.15
C GLU A 125 -14.83 1.52 2.01
N GLY A 126 -13.93 1.00 2.84
CA GLY A 126 -13.02 1.80 3.68
C GLY A 126 -11.74 2.30 2.98
N TYR A 127 -10.98 3.15 3.67
CA TYR A 127 -9.76 3.79 3.12
C TYR A 127 -8.50 2.92 3.10
N GLY A 128 -8.58 1.63 3.41
CA GLY A 128 -7.38 0.79 3.63
C GLY A 128 -6.33 0.91 2.52
N GLN A 129 -6.75 0.85 1.25
CA GLN A 129 -5.83 0.99 0.11
C GLN A 129 -5.37 2.43 -0.11
N THR A 130 -6.27 3.42 0.00
CA THR A 130 -5.96 4.85 -0.15
C THR A 130 -4.92 5.30 0.88
N VAL A 131 -5.06 4.86 2.13
CA VAL A 131 -4.11 5.11 3.21
C VAL A 131 -2.74 4.55 2.87
N LEU A 132 -2.65 3.31 2.38
CA LEU A 132 -1.37 2.71 2.01
C LEU A 132 -0.72 3.40 0.79
N GLN A 133 -1.53 3.94 -0.13
CA GLN A 133 -1.03 4.78 -1.23
C GLN A 133 -0.51 6.12 -0.72
N LEU A 134 -1.20 6.77 0.22
CA LEU A 134 -0.76 8.01 0.84
C LEU A 134 0.54 7.81 1.64
N VAL A 135 0.68 6.70 2.37
CA VAL A 135 1.92 6.33 3.05
C VAL A 135 3.08 6.21 2.05
N ALA A 136 2.86 5.52 0.92
CA ALA A 136 3.89 5.40 -0.11
C ALA A 136 4.24 6.75 -0.75
N ALA A 137 3.25 7.61 -0.98
CA ALA A 137 3.44 8.94 -1.53
C ALA A 137 4.22 9.86 -0.57
N ALA A 138 3.84 9.85 0.71
CA ALA A 138 4.51 10.60 1.77
C ALA A 138 5.97 10.15 1.97
N GLY A 139 6.24 8.85 1.87
CA GLY A 139 7.60 8.32 1.86
C GLY A 139 8.45 8.88 0.71
N ARG A 140 7.90 8.96 -0.51
CA ARG A 140 8.61 9.53 -1.68
C ARG A 140 8.81 11.04 -1.55
N ALA A 141 7.85 11.73 -0.94
CA ALA A 141 7.89 13.17 -0.68
C ALA A 141 8.79 13.55 0.52
N GLY A 142 9.39 12.58 1.21
CA GLY A 142 10.30 12.82 2.32
C GLY A 142 9.64 13.14 3.66
N VAL A 143 8.34 12.81 3.82
CA VAL A 143 7.57 12.99 5.07
C VAL A 143 6.97 11.68 5.57
N PRO A 144 7.79 10.68 5.93
CA PRO A 144 7.30 9.40 6.42
C PRO A 144 6.46 9.49 7.70
N GLU A 145 6.55 10.59 8.46
CA GLU A 145 5.78 10.87 9.68
C GLU A 145 4.26 10.87 9.43
N VAL A 146 3.81 11.11 8.19
CA VAL A 146 2.39 10.97 7.80
C VAL A 146 1.85 9.57 8.12
N ALA A 147 2.69 8.53 8.05
CA ALA A 147 2.25 7.18 8.41
C ALA A 147 1.92 7.04 9.90
N GLU A 148 2.65 7.72 10.79
CA GLU A 148 2.37 7.74 12.23
C GLU A 148 1.06 8.52 12.49
N GLN A 149 0.89 9.66 11.84
CA GLN A 149 -0.35 10.45 11.93
C GLN A 149 -1.58 9.65 11.45
N LEU A 150 -1.44 8.84 10.40
CA LEU A 150 -2.53 7.99 9.91
C LEU A 150 -2.92 6.87 10.89
N VAL A 151 -1.99 6.41 11.73
CA VAL A 151 -2.30 5.48 12.81
C VAL A 151 -3.09 6.20 13.91
N ASP A 152 -2.70 7.42 14.28
CA ASP A 152 -3.41 8.22 15.28
C ASP A 152 -4.83 8.60 14.81
N LEU A 153 -4.99 8.86 13.50
CA LEU A 153 -6.26 9.18 12.85
C LEU A 153 -7.11 7.95 12.51
N ALA A 154 -6.64 6.74 12.83
CA ALA A 154 -7.36 5.51 12.48
C ALA A 154 -8.83 5.46 12.95
N PRO A 155 -9.20 5.96 14.15
CA PRO A 155 -10.60 6.02 14.56
C PRO A 155 -11.44 6.94 13.68
N GLU A 156 -10.92 8.12 13.33
CA GLU A 156 -11.57 9.10 12.45
C GLU A 156 -11.76 8.55 11.03
N LEU A 157 -10.77 7.79 10.55
CA LEU A 157 -10.74 7.20 9.21
C LEU A 157 -11.37 5.79 9.15
N ARG A 158 -11.97 5.32 10.25
CA ARG A 158 -12.55 3.97 10.42
C ARG A 158 -11.61 2.84 9.97
N LEU A 159 -10.31 3.01 10.20
CA LEU A 159 -9.29 2.03 9.81
C LEU A 159 -9.24 0.87 10.80
N ASN A 160 -9.16 -0.35 10.29
CA ASN A 160 -8.96 -1.53 11.12
C ASN A 160 -7.48 -1.68 11.50
N THR A 161 -7.03 -0.92 12.51
CA THR A 161 -5.68 -1.02 13.09
C THR A 161 -5.43 -2.36 13.79
N GLY A 162 -6.48 -3.13 14.10
CA GLY A 162 -6.39 -4.49 14.63
C GLY A 162 -5.98 -5.52 13.59
N SER A 163 -6.16 -5.24 12.29
CA SER A 163 -5.73 -6.13 11.20
C SER A 163 -4.23 -6.37 11.26
N LYS A 164 -3.79 -7.62 11.45
CA LYS A 164 -2.38 -8.02 11.61
C LYS A 164 -1.41 -7.48 10.55
N ASP A 165 -1.94 -7.04 9.41
CA ASP A 165 -1.12 -6.58 8.30
C ASP A 165 -1.10 -5.04 8.17
N PHE A 166 -1.85 -4.28 8.99
CA PHE A 166 -1.99 -2.84 8.78
C PHE A 166 -0.65 -2.09 8.91
N VAL A 167 0.00 -2.17 10.08
CA VAL A 167 1.27 -1.44 10.31
C VAL A 167 2.42 -2.04 9.51
N SER A 168 2.49 -3.36 9.37
CA SER A 168 3.51 -4.02 8.54
C SER A 168 3.39 -3.62 7.06
N ASN A 169 2.17 -3.41 6.54
CA ASN A 169 1.98 -2.83 5.22
C ASN A 169 2.48 -1.40 5.11
N MET A 170 2.29 -0.56 6.14
CA MET A 170 2.83 0.80 6.17
C MET A 170 4.36 0.79 6.17
N ILE A 171 5.00 -0.05 6.99
CA ILE A 171 6.46 -0.26 7.01
C ILE A 171 6.96 -0.66 5.62
N ARG A 172 6.31 -1.63 4.98
CA ARG A 172 6.65 -2.08 3.62
C ARG A 172 6.54 -0.95 2.59
N LYS A 173 5.47 -0.15 2.65
CA LYS A 173 5.25 0.98 1.73
C LYS A 173 6.29 2.08 1.93
N LEU A 174 6.57 2.47 3.16
CA LEU A 174 7.61 3.46 3.48
C LEU A 174 9.01 2.97 3.09
N SER A 175 9.34 1.72 3.40
CA SER A 175 10.63 1.13 3.02
C SER A 175 10.83 1.12 1.50
N GLY A 176 9.80 0.71 0.75
CA GLY A 176 9.83 0.75 -0.72
C GLY A 176 9.92 2.16 -1.30
N ALA A 177 9.48 3.17 -0.56
CA ALA A 177 9.58 4.57 -0.92
C ALA A 177 10.91 5.23 -0.48
N GLY A 178 11.81 4.49 0.17
CA GLY A 178 13.11 5.02 0.61
C GLY A 178 13.06 5.81 1.93
N ALA A 179 12.04 5.61 2.76
CA ALA A 179 11.97 6.25 4.08
C ALA A 179 13.19 5.88 4.96
N ASN A 180 13.60 6.81 5.81
CA ASN A 180 14.71 6.61 6.72
C ASN A 180 14.39 5.51 7.77
N LEU A 181 15.44 4.83 8.25
CA LEU A 181 15.31 3.73 9.19
C LEU A 181 14.58 4.12 10.47
N LYS A 182 14.85 5.32 11.01
CA LYS A 182 14.27 5.80 12.27
C LYS A 182 12.75 5.90 12.18
N SER A 183 12.19 6.33 11.06
CA SER A 183 10.74 6.39 10.86
C SER A 183 10.11 4.98 10.77
N LEU A 184 10.83 4.01 10.18
CA LEU A 184 10.40 2.61 10.13
C LEU A 184 10.42 1.96 11.52
N GLU A 185 11.45 2.23 12.32
CA GLU A 185 11.54 1.79 13.72
C GLU A 185 10.41 2.38 14.58
N ARG A 186 10.04 3.66 14.38
CA ARG A 186 8.91 4.28 15.10
C ARG A 186 7.57 3.61 14.77
N LEU A 187 7.31 3.32 13.50
CA LEU A 187 6.12 2.55 13.11
C LEU A 187 6.12 1.15 13.72
N TYR A 188 7.28 0.47 13.73
CA TYR A 188 7.38 -0.84 14.35
C TYR A 188 7.12 -0.77 15.86
N ALA A 189 7.65 0.22 16.57
CA ALA A 189 7.33 0.44 17.98
C ALA A 189 5.84 0.78 18.19
N LEU A 190 5.21 1.48 17.26
CA LEU A 190 3.78 1.79 17.31
C LEU A 190 2.91 0.54 17.14
N GLU A 191 3.31 -0.41 16.28
CA GLU A 191 2.65 -1.72 16.18
C GLU A 191 2.61 -2.43 17.54
N PHE A 192 3.73 -2.44 18.26
CA PHE A 192 3.80 -3.02 19.61
C PHE A 192 2.82 -2.32 20.57
N LYS A 193 2.79 -0.98 20.58
CA LYS A 193 1.87 -0.22 21.43
C LYS A 193 0.40 -0.54 21.15
N LEU A 194 0.03 -0.77 19.89
CA LEU A 194 -1.34 -1.07 19.50
C LEU A 194 -1.79 -2.49 19.89
N ARG A 195 -0.85 -3.43 20.02
CA ARG A 195 -1.16 -4.88 20.09
C ARG A 195 -0.61 -5.58 21.32
N GLY A 196 0.34 -4.98 22.01
CA GLY A 196 1.19 -5.63 23.02
C GLY A 196 2.24 -6.57 22.44
N GLN A 197 2.33 -6.71 21.11
CA GLN A 197 3.29 -7.59 20.43
C GLN A 197 3.49 -7.14 18.98
N ASN A 198 4.74 -7.23 18.50
CA ASN A 198 5.04 -7.02 17.09
C ASN A 198 4.71 -8.25 16.24
N THR A 199 4.28 -8.01 15.00
CA THR A 199 3.90 -9.09 14.09
C THR A 199 5.12 -9.65 13.36
N HIS A 200 5.01 -10.90 12.91
CA HIS A 200 6.01 -11.51 12.03
C HIS A 200 6.24 -10.72 10.75
N MET A 201 5.17 -10.17 10.16
CA MET A 201 5.30 -9.34 8.96
C MET A 201 6.05 -8.04 9.26
N GLY A 202 5.77 -7.38 10.39
CA GLY A 202 6.52 -6.20 10.83
C GLY A 202 8.00 -6.50 11.04
N ALA A 203 8.30 -7.59 11.76
CA ALA A 203 9.67 -8.02 12.03
C ALA A 203 10.42 -8.40 10.74
N HIS A 204 9.75 -9.09 9.82
CA HIS A 204 10.30 -9.46 8.51
C HIS A 204 10.65 -8.23 7.66
N GLU A 205 9.76 -7.24 7.57
CA GLU A 205 10.07 -6.03 6.80
C GLU A 205 11.19 -5.20 7.45
N LEU A 206 11.19 -5.07 8.77
CA LEU A 206 12.24 -4.32 9.46
C LEU A 206 13.60 -5.04 9.38
N SER A 207 13.63 -6.38 9.44
CA SER A 207 14.88 -7.14 9.30
C SER A 207 15.51 -6.97 7.92
N ARG A 208 14.70 -6.91 6.86
CA ARG A 208 15.18 -6.61 5.50
C ARG A 208 15.78 -5.21 5.41
N VAL A 209 15.29 -4.26 6.17
CA VAL A 209 15.84 -2.89 6.21
C VAL A 209 17.15 -2.88 6.99
N TYR A 210 17.21 -3.46 8.19
CA TYR A 210 18.43 -3.52 8.98
C TYR A 210 19.56 -4.21 8.23
N ARG A 211 19.29 -5.36 7.59
CA ARG A 211 20.30 -6.09 6.84
C ARG A 211 20.81 -5.32 5.62
N ARG A 212 19.94 -4.64 4.88
CA ARG A 212 20.35 -3.77 3.76
C ARG A 212 21.18 -2.57 4.22
N ALA A 213 20.93 -2.09 5.43
CA ALA A 213 21.68 -0.99 6.05
C ALA A 213 22.93 -1.47 6.81
N GLU A 214 23.25 -2.78 6.78
CA GLU A 214 24.32 -3.39 7.59
C GLU A 214 24.22 -3.05 9.10
N ASN A 215 22.99 -2.85 9.58
CA ASN A 215 22.72 -2.50 10.97
C ASN A 215 22.59 -3.76 11.83
N ALA A 216 23.74 -4.24 12.32
CA ALA A 216 23.79 -5.45 13.13
C ALA A 216 23.08 -5.32 14.49
N GLU A 217 23.17 -4.15 15.13
CA GLU A 217 22.47 -3.89 16.38
C GLU A 217 20.94 -4.01 16.22
N GLY A 218 20.41 -3.53 15.08
CA GLY A 218 19.00 -3.66 14.74
C GLY A 218 18.57 -5.12 14.57
N VAL A 219 19.40 -5.94 13.92
CA VAL A 219 19.15 -7.38 13.79
C VAL A 219 19.19 -8.08 15.14
N GLN A 220 20.19 -7.79 15.99
CA GLN A 220 20.27 -8.32 17.35
C GLN A 220 19.04 -7.94 18.19
N ARG A 221 18.54 -6.70 18.06
CA ARG A 221 17.30 -6.28 18.72
C ARG A 221 16.10 -7.12 18.30
N LEU A 222 15.96 -7.47 17.03
CA LEU A 222 14.86 -8.34 16.56
C LEU A 222 14.95 -9.76 17.12
N VAL A 223 16.15 -10.35 17.14
CA VAL A 223 16.39 -11.67 17.74
C VAL A 223 16.00 -11.66 19.22
N LYS A 224 16.50 -10.67 19.97
CA LYS A 224 16.16 -10.48 21.38
C LYS A 224 14.66 -10.30 21.62
N GLN A 225 13.97 -9.54 20.77
CA GLN A 225 12.52 -9.37 20.87
C GLN A 225 11.75 -10.68 20.63
N ALA A 226 12.26 -11.57 19.79
CA ALA A 226 11.69 -12.91 19.62
C ALA A 226 11.87 -13.77 20.89
N GLU A 227 13.07 -13.74 21.49
CA GLU A 227 13.38 -14.46 22.74
C GLU A 227 12.50 -13.98 23.91
N GLU A 228 12.31 -12.66 24.01
CA GLU A 228 11.45 -12.03 25.04
C GLU A 228 9.95 -12.20 24.75
N GLY A 229 9.57 -12.76 23.59
CA GLY A 229 8.19 -12.91 23.16
C GLY A 229 7.49 -11.58 22.81
N THR A 230 8.23 -10.48 22.70
CA THR A 230 7.71 -9.15 22.33
C THR A 230 7.52 -8.98 20.82
N ALA A 231 8.12 -9.85 20.01
CA ALA A 231 7.85 -10.00 18.59
C ALA A 231 7.53 -11.46 18.22
N VAL A 232 6.49 -11.67 17.40
CA VAL A 232 6.26 -12.98 16.77
C VAL A 232 7.21 -13.12 15.60
N ILE A 233 8.28 -13.92 15.73
CA ILE A 233 9.17 -14.24 14.60
C ILE A 233 9.05 -15.74 14.33
N LYS A 234 8.85 -16.13 13.06
CA LYS A 234 8.82 -17.54 12.68
C LYS A 234 10.25 -18.13 12.75
N PRO A 235 10.40 -19.43 13.06
CA PRO A 235 11.70 -20.06 13.22
C PRO A 235 12.63 -19.88 12.01
N ASP A 236 12.11 -19.99 10.79
CA ASP A 236 12.88 -19.82 9.56
C ASP A 236 13.53 -18.44 9.43
N LEU A 237 12.80 -17.38 9.83
CA LEU A 237 13.36 -16.04 9.87
C LEU A 237 14.33 -15.89 11.05
N LEU A 238 14.05 -16.47 12.21
CA LEU A 238 14.94 -16.38 13.37
C LEU A 238 16.31 -16.99 13.07
N ASP A 239 16.32 -18.22 12.52
CA ASP A 239 17.54 -18.93 12.11
C ASP A 239 18.35 -18.10 11.09
N ASP A 240 17.67 -17.49 10.10
CA ASP A 240 18.29 -16.62 9.08
C ASP A 240 18.91 -15.34 9.69
N LEU A 241 18.29 -14.76 10.72
CA LEU A 241 18.84 -13.61 11.43
C LEU A 241 20.07 -13.98 12.27
N GLU A 242 20.01 -15.10 12.98
CA GLU A 242 21.13 -15.63 13.76
C GLU A 242 22.32 -16.01 12.88
N GLU A 243 22.08 -16.69 11.75
CA GLU A 243 23.14 -17.00 10.78
C GLU A 243 23.76 -15.73 10.19
N TRP A 244 22.94 -14.70 9.91
CA TRP A 244 23.41 -13.42 9.39
C TRP A 244 24.33 -12.69 10.40
N LEU A 245 24.03 -12.77 11.70
CA LEU A 245 24.86 -12.24 12.79
C LEU A 245 26.14 -13.05 12.97
N ALA A 246 26.05 -14.37 12.97
CA ALA A 246 27.21 -15.26 13.13
C ALA A 246 28.27 -15.03 12.04
N LYS A 247 27.85 -14.79 10.79
CA LYS A 247 28.75 -14.41 9.67
C LYS A 247 29.53 -13.12 9.90
N ARG A 248 29.11 -12.30 10.87
CA ARG A 248 29.74 -11.03 11.28
C ARG A 248 30.45 -11.14 12.63
N GLY A 249 30.51 -12.34 13.23
CA GLY A 249 31.15 -12.58 14.53
C GLY A 249 30.35 -12.07 15.73
N LEU A 250 29.02 -11.96 15.57
CA LEU A 250 28.08 -11.48 16.57
C LEU A 250 27.10 -12.56 17.00
#